data_AF-A0A9N8W5P1-F1
#
_entry.id   AF-A0A9N8W5P1-F1
#
_cell.length_a   1.000
_cell.length_b   1.000
_cell.length_c   1.000
_cell.angle_alpha   90.00
_cell.angle_beta   90.00
_cell.angle_gamma   90.00
#
_symmetry.space_group_name_H-M   'P 1'
#
loop_
_entity.id
_entity.type
_entity.pdbx_description
1 polymer ?
#
loop_
_entity_poly.entity_id
_entity_poly.type
_entity_poly.pdbx_seq_one_letter_code
_entity_poly.pdbx_strand_id
1 'polypeptide(L)'
;MSNIINTSAINEPIPFHQDNFVQAVRTSCRNCRERSHIQINEDAITDFIQNIDPSQFQELSRSDGLQMPLKFDNLEQELNIIGLISLLNFGSGFRKELHEECGRGAFNTIRYGVMSIHITSSPLSARALRSLTLSEVSSFFQIPLNVEVSHPTIEAIKISEHSKSRRLAELITWTLNDTGRRLEEFGFKSFAEFILEAAKPVSPDEKSKASKFVEKLVRAFPAFQDMTKVDGEQVYIFKKAQLLAANLYRHFHSNTQTNNFDFSDISDLTVCADNDMSTILYHFKIINVTPLLKQYLDGEEITNIQDATRLRAAVVDACEIIVSRAKESGRNEISLMDLNEYIWRIGKDENFRKLGRPIFRDTMFF
;
A
#
# COMPACT_ATOMS: atom_id res chain seq x y z
N MET A 1 -24.74 -12.28 13.98
CA MET A 1 -24.77 -13.02 12.70
C MET A 1 -23.68 -12.43 11.84
N SER A 2 -22.72 -13.28 11.48
CA SER A 2 -21.51 -12.99 10.73
C SER A 2 -21.85 -12.51 9.32
N ASN A 3 -21.89 -11.19 9.11
CA ASN A 3 -21.74 -10.64 7.77
C ASN A 3 -20.27 -10.81 7.38
N ILE A 4 -20.05 -11.95 6.73
CA ILE A 4 -18.89 -12.32 5.94
C ILE A 4 -18.35 -11.05 5.30
N ILE A 5 -17.15 -10.64 5.72
CA ILE A 5 -16.26 -9.80 4.93
C ILE A 5 -16.44 -10.28 3.50
N ASN A 6 -16.78 -9.40 2.56
CA ASN A 6 -17.01 -9.80 1.18
C ASN A 6 -15.70 -10.37 0.61
N THR A 7 -15.41 -11.63 0.92
CA THR A 7 -14.33 -12.46 0.42
C THR A 7 -14.69 -12.95 -0.98
N SER A 8 -15.64 -12.32 -1.67
CA SER A 8 -15.93 -12.62 -3.08
C SER A 8 -14.72 -12.36 -3.98
N ALA A 9 -13.74 -11.54 -3.53
CA ALA A 9 -12.43 -11.45 -4.15
C ALA A 9 -11.54 -12.72 -3.97
N ILE A 10 -11.98 -13.70 -3.17
CA ILE A 10 -11.29 -14.97 -2.84
C ILE A 10 -11.99 -16.18 -3.50
N ASN A 11 -13.09 -16.00 -4.24
CA ASN A 11 -13.93 -17.13 -4.69
C ASN A 11 -13.42 -17.89 -5.93
N GLU A 12 -12.36 -17.41 -6.59
CA GLU A 12 -11.51 -18.28 -7.41
C GLU A 12 -10.08 -18.19 -6.90
N PRO A 13 -9.42 -19.31 -6.57
CA PRO A 13 -8.01 -19.28 -6.21
C PRO A 13 -7.23 -18.77 -7.42
N ILE A 14 -6.71 -17.55 -7.29
CA ILE A 14 -5.76 -17.00 -8.25
C ILE A 14 -4.44 -17.71 -7.96
N PRO A 15 -3.93 -18.54 -8.90
CA PRO A 15 -2.69 -19.24 -8.65
C PRO A 15 -1.57 -18.22 -8.46
N PHE A 16 -0.63 -18.52 -7.59
CA PHE A 16 0.60 -17.74 -7.56
C PHE A 16 1.35 -17.96 -8.87
N HIS A 17 1.97 -16.89 -9.36
CA HIS A 17 2.96 -17.00 -10.43
C HIS A 17 4.08 -17.96 -9.99
N GLN A 18 4.62 -18.75 -10.91
CA GLN A 18 5.66 -19.74 -10.59
C GLN A 18 7.07 -19.11 -10.56
N ASP A 19 7.27 -18.04 -11.35
CA ASP A 19 8.55 -17.33 -11.43
C ASP A 19 8.63 -16.11 -10.50
N ASN A 20 9.58 -15.21 -10.74
CA ASN A 20 9.80 -13.99 -9.97
C ASN A 20 8.54 -13.11 -9.91
N PHE A 21 8.02 -12.89 -8.70
CA PHE A 21 6.77 -12.14 -8.46
C PHE A 21 6.85 -10.69 -8.94
N VAL A 22 8.03 -10.06 -8.84
CA VAL A 22 8.23 -8.67 -9.25
C VAL A 22 8.20 -8.56 -10.79
N GLN A 23 8.76 -9.56 -11.49
CA GLN A 23 8.62 -9.63 -12.96
C GLN A 23 7.18 -9.93 -13.37
N ALA A 24 6.47 -10.80 -12.63
CA ALA A 24 5.06 -11.06 -12.87
C ALA A 24 4.20 -9.79 -12.73
N VAL A 25 4.52 -8.89 -11.77
CA VAL A 25 3.88 -7.58 -11.64
C VAL A 25 4.07 -6.77 -12.92
N ARG A 26 5.30 -6.63 -13.43
CA ARG A 26 5.57 -5.88 -14.67
C ARG A 26 4.78 -6.41 -15.87
N THR A 27 4.92 -7.70 -16.16
CA THR A 27 4.31 -8.32 -17.33
C THR A 27 2.78 -8.28 -17.25
N SER A 28 2.20 -8.63 -16.09
CA SER A 28 0.75 -8.64 -15.94
C SER A 28 0.14 -7.24 -15.96
N CYS A 29 0.82 -6.24 -15.37
CA CYS A 29 0.36 -4.85 -15.39
C CYS A 29 0.37 -4.27 -16.80
N ARG A 30 1.46 -4.48 -17.57
CA ARG A 30 1.53 -4.07 -18.98
C ARG A 30 0.40 -4.65 -19.81
N ASN A 31 0.22 -5.97 -19.73
CA ASN A 31 -0.82 -6.68 -20.49
C ASN A 31 -2.22 -6.21 -20.08
N CYS A 32 -2.45 -5.95 -18.78
CA CYS A 32 -3.71 -5.41 -18.27
C CYS A 32 -3.99 -4.00 -18.83
N ARG A 33 -3.00 -3.10 -18.80
CA ARG A 33 -3.07 -1.74 -19.32
C ARG A 33 -3.46 -1.73 -20.81
N GLU A 34 -2.81 -2.59 -21.60
CA GLU A 34 -3.05 -2.73 -23.05
C GLU A 34 -4.46 -3.24 -23.35
N ARG A 35 -4.90 -4.33 -22.70
CA ARG A 35 -6.26 -4.88 -22.87
C ARG A 35 -7.34 -3.92 -22.41
N SER A 36 -7.03 -3.08 -21.42
CA SER A 36 -7.96 -2.06 -20.89
C SER A 36 -8.01 -0.79 -21.73
N HIS A 37 -7.27 -0.73 -22.85
CA HIS A 37 -7.20 0.41 -23.75
C HIS A 37 -6.78 1.73 -23.07
N ILE A 38 -5.98 1.64 -22.01
CA ILE A 38 -5.37 2.82 -21.39
C ILE A 38 -4.10 3.15 -22.17
N GLN A 39 -4.07 4.33 -22.78
CA GLN A 39 -2.94 4.76 -23.63
C GLN A 39 -1.89 5.48 -22.79
N ILE A 40 -0.62 5.29 -23.15
CA ILE A 40 0.50 6.03 -22.56
C ILE A 40 0.93 7.09 -23.56
N ASN A 41 1.04 8.33 -23.10
CA ASN A 41 1.44 9.47 -23.92
C ASN A 41 2.93 9.76 -23.73
N GLU A 42 3.75 9.35 -24.69
CA GLU A 42 5.21 9.53 -24.62
C GLU A 42 5.65 11.00 -24.68
N ASP A 43 4.92 11.86 -25.39
CA ASP A 43 5.21 13.30 -25.43
C ASP A 43 4.99 13.91 -24.04
N ALA A 44 3.89 13.55 -23.37
CA ALA A 44 3.63 14.00 -22.00
C ALA A 44 4.65 13.44 -21.00
N ILE A 45 5.18 12.22 -21.20
CA ILE A 45 6.28 11.68 -20.40
C ILE A 45 7.54 12.53 -20.59
N THR A 46 7.86 12.89 -21.83
CA THR A 46 9.01 13.72 -22.17
C THR A 46 8.90 15.09 -21.51
N ASP A 47 7.74 15.74 -21.66
CA ASP A 47 7.43 17.01 -21.01
C ASP A 47 7.52 16.90 -19.49
N PHE A 48 6.95 15.84 -18.90
CA PHE A 48 7.00 15.60 -17.46
C PHE A 48 8.45 15.53 -16.97
N ILE A 49 9.30 14.69 -17.58
CA ILE A 49 10.70 14.52 -17.19
C ILE A 49 11.48 15.84 -17.31
N GLN A 50 11.29 16.59 -18.40
CA GLN A 50 11.96 17.87 -18.61
C GLN A 50 11.57 18.92 -17.57
N ASN A 51 10.32 18.87 -17.09
CA ASN A 51 9.80 19.80 -16.09
C ASN A 51 10.01 19.37 -14.63
N ILE A 52 10.59 18.18 -14.38
CA ILE A 52 11.01 17.79 -13.01
C ILE A 52 12.18 18.70 -12.59
N ASP A 53 11.90 19.62 -11.66
CA ASP A 53 12.92 20.39 -10.98
C ASP A 53 13.86 19.47 -10.17
N PRO A 54 15.18 19.50 -10.40
CA PRO A 54 16.11 18.60 -9.73
C PRO A 54 16.15 18.75 -8.20
N SER A 55 16.00 19.98 -7.69
CA SER A 55 16.07 20.24 -6.25
C SER A 55 14.82 19.73 -5.53
N GLN A 56 13.64 19.99 -6.12
CA GLN A 56 12.38 19.45 -5.64
C GLN A 56 12.35 17.93 -5.75
N PHE A 57 12.85 17.35 -6.85
CA PHE A 57 12.93 15.90 -6.99
C PHE A 57 13.77 15.30 -5.88
N GLN A 58 14.97 15.83 -5.63
CA GLN A 58 15.84 15.36 -4.57
C GLN A 58 15.21 15.47 -3.17
N GLU A 59 14.43 16.53 -2.91
CA GLU A 59 13.72 16.70 -1.64
C GLU A 59 12.58 15.69 -1.48
N LEU A 60 11.75 15.55 -2.52
CA LEU A 60 10.51 14.79 -2.46
C LEU A 60 10.72 13.29 -2.69
N SER A 61 11.76 12.86 -3.42
CA SER A 61 12.07 11.44 -3.61
C SER A 61 12.68 10.78 -2.37
N ARG A 62 13.29 11.58 -1.48
CA ARG A 62 13.86 11.08 -0.23
C ARG A 62 12.76 10.61 0.72
N SER A 63 12.84 9.34 1.09
CA SER A 63 12.01 8.71 2.11
C SER A 63 12.92 8.10 3.19
N ASP A 64 12.53 8.30 4.45
CA ASP A 64 13.28 7.84 5.63
C ASP A 64 13.00 6.36 5.98
N GLY A 65 12.26 5.65 5.12
CA GLY A 65 11.92 4.25 5.34
C GLY A 65 10.96 4.04 6.52
N LEU A 66 10.10 5.02 6.82
CA LEU A 66 9.23 5.06 7.99
C LEU A 66 9.98 5.27 9.30
N GLN A 67 10.92 6.22 9.33
CA GLN A 67 11.52 6.61 10.60
C GLN A 67 10.44 7.06 11.59
N MET A 68 10.46 6.45 12.78
CA MET A 68 9.44 6.65 13.79
C MET A 68 9.93 7.60 14.89
N PRO A 69 9.07 8.50 15.42
CA PRO A 69 9.41 9.36 16.54
C PRO A 69 9.33 8.61 17.89
N LEU A 70 9.79 7.35 17.92
CA LEU A 70 9.74 6.45 19.06
C LEU A 70 11.15 5.96 19.38
N LYS A 71 11.40 5.65 20.65
CA LYS A 71 12.59 4.92 21.07
C LYS A 71 12.21 3.45 21.20
N PHE A 72 12.87 2.59 20.43
CA PHE A 72 12.71 1.14 20.52
C PHE A 72 13.75 0.53 21.45
N ASP A 73 13.36 -0.49 22.22
CA ASP A 73 14.27 -1.20 23.11
C ASP A 73 15.22 -2.12 22.33
N ASN A 74 14.77 -2.62 21.18
CA ASN A 74 15.52 -3.52 20.31
C ASN A 74 14.99 -3.46 18.86
N LEU A 75 15.77 -4.05 17.95
CA LEU A 75 15.45 -4.15 16.52
C LEU A 75 14.10 -4.83 16.25
N GLU A 76 13.72 -5.84 17.04
CA GLU A 76 12.47 -6.58 16.84
C GLU A 76 11.23 -5.69 17.04
N GLN A 77 11.25 -4.80 18.03
CA GLN A 77 10.18 -3.83 18.23
C GLN A 77 10.04 -2.90 17.04
N GLU A 78 11.15 -2.35 16.53
CA GLU A 78 11.15 -1.45 15.38
C GLU A 78 10.65 -2.14 14.11
N LEU A 79 11.15 -3.36 13.84
CA LEU A 79 10.72 -4.18 12.69
C LEU A 79 9.23 -4.51 12.76
N ASN A 80 8.69 -4.81 13.95
CA ASN A 80 7.25 -5.05 14.11
C ASN A 80 6.44 -3.81 13.71
N ILE A 81 6.87 -2.61 14.09
CA ILE A 81 6.15 -1.37 13.76
C ILE A 81 6.21 -1.06 12.26
N ILE A 82 7.40 -1.10 11.65
CA ILE A 82 7.57 -0.87 10.21
C ILE A 82 6.78 -1.93 9.42
N GLY A 83 6.85 -3.19 9.86
CA GLY A 83 6.09 -4.30 9.32
C GLY A 83 4.58 -4.06 9.36
N LEU A 84 4.02 -3.75 10.54
CA LEU A 84 2.58 -3.57 10.72
C LEU A 84 2.05 -2.32 10.00
N ILE A 85 2.81 -1.21 9.96
CA ILE A 85 2.42 -0.03 9.18
C ILE A 85 2.35 -0.37 7.69
N SER A 86 3.31 -1.16 7.18
CA SER A 86 3.32 -1.58 5.78
C SER A 86 2.21 -2.59 5.48
N LEU A 87 1.96 -3.54 6.38
CA LEU A 87 0.86 -4.51 6.31
C LEU A 87 -0.49 -3.81 6.28
N LEU A 88 -0.68 -2.76 7.08
CA LEU A 88 -1.93 -2.00 7.15
C LEU A 88 -1.97 -0.82 6.19
N ASN A 89 -1.07 -0.73 5.21
CA ASN A 89 -0.97 0.40 4.29
C ASN A 89 -2.08 0.39 3.21
N PHE A 90 -3.33 0.49 3.67
CA PHE A 90 -4.56 0.56 2.88
C PHE A 90 -5.57 1.53 3.52
N GLY A 91 -6.71 1.72 2.85
CA GLY A 91 -7.81 2.55 3.37
C GLY A 91 -7.86 3.95 2.77
N SER A 92 -7.13 4.17 1.67
CA SER A 92 -7.18 5.42 0.88
C SER A 92 -8.60 5.78 0.45
N GLY A 93 -9.48 4.79 0.19
CA GLY A 93 -10.89 4.99 -0.10
C GLY A 93 -11.73 5.59 1.04
N PHE A 94 -11.23 5.61 2.28
CA PHE A 94 -11.91 6.23 3.44
C PHE A 94 -11.36 7.63 3.76
N ARG A 95 -10.52 8.20 2.88
CA ARG A 95 -9.80 9.44 3.17
C ARG A 95 -10.72 10.58 3.63
N LYS A 96 -11.86 10.78 2.95
CA LYS A 96 -12.79 11.86 3.28
C LYS A 96 -13.37 11.65 4.68
N GLU A 97 -13.88 10.46 4.94
CA GLU A 97 -14.47 10.08 6.22
C GLU A 97 -13.45 10.17 7.34
N LEU A 98 -12.21 9.75 7.12
CA LEU A 98 -11.15 9.86 8.13
C LEU A 98 -10.73 11.30 8.42
N HIS A 99 -10.76 12.20 7.43
CA HIS A 99 -10.53 13.62 7.70
C HIS A 99 -11.69 14.23 8.51
N GLU A 100 -12.93 13.86 8.20
CA GLU A 100 -14.13 14.34 8.90
C GLU A 100 -14.23 13.78 10.33
N GLU A 101 -13.99 12.49 10.52
CA GLU A 101 -14.21 11.77 11.78
C GLU A 101 -12.96 11.67 12.67
N CYS A 102 -11.76 11.61 12.08
CA CYS A 102 -10.49 11.42 12.81
C CYS A 102 -9.53 12.61 12.70
N GLY A 103 -9.82 13.60 11.85
CA GLY A 103 -8.93 14.73 11.58
C GLY A 103 -7.62 14.35 10.87
N ARG A 104 -7.53 13.16 10.25
CA ARG A 104 -6.29 12.61 9.66
C ARG A 104 -6.58 11.85 8.37
N GLY A 105 -5.62 11.85 7.44
CA GLY A 105 -5.69 10.97 6.26
C GLY A 105 -5.32 9.52 6.60
N ALA A 106 -5.69 8.59 5.71
CA ALA A 106 -5.54 7.14 5.88
C ALA A 106 -4.17 6.69 6.43
N PHE A 107 -3.08 7.07 5.77
CA PHE A 107 -1.74 6.69 6.18
C PHE A 107 -1.38 7.16 7.60
N ASN A 108 -1.79 8.38 7.97
CA ASN A 108 -1.53 8.92 9.31
C ASN A 108 -2.39 8.22 10.37
N THR A 109 -3.63 7.85 10.03
CA THR A 109 -4.49 7.03 10.90
C THR A 109 -3.86 5.67 11.19
N ILE A 110 -3.31 5.00 10.16
CA ILE A 110 -2.60 3.72 10.32
C ILE A 110 -1.36 3.87 11.19
N ARG A 111 -0.49 4.85 10.90
CA ARG A 111 0.71 5.12 11.72
C ARG A 111 0.34 5.39 13.17
N TYR A 112 -0.66 6.25 13.39
CA TYR A 112 -1.14 6.58 14.73
C TYR A 112 -1.59 5.33 15.49
N GLY A 113 -2.44 4.50 14.89
CA GLY A 113 -2.96 3.30 15.54
C GLY A 113 -1.87 2.29 15.88
N VAL A 114 -0.95 2.00 14.95
CA VAL A 114 0.15 1.06 15.22
C VAL A 114 1.08 1.58 16.34
N MET A 115 1.39 2.88 16.36
CA MET A 115 2.14 3.49 17.46
C MET A 115 1.38 3.41 18.79
N SER A 116 0.07 3.68 18.80
CA SER A 116 -0.75 3.57 20.01
C SER A 116 -0.74 2.15 20.58
N ILE A 117 -0.87 1.11 19.73
CA ILE A 117 -0.79 -0.28 20.21
C ILE A 117 0.57 -0.55 20.83
N HIS A 118 1.65 -0.11 20.19
CA HIS A 118 3.01 -0.31 20.71
C HIS A 118 3.22 0.30 22.08
N ILE A 119 2.80 1.56 22.24
CA ILE A 119 2.96 2.31 23.49
C ILE A 119 2.12 1.69 24.62
N THR A 120 0.92 1.19 24.31
CA THR A 120 -0.02 0.70 25.33
C THR A 120 0.10 -0.79 25.63
N SER A 121 0.53 -1.62 24.68
CA SER A 121 0.33 -3.08 24.73
C SER A 121 1.55 -3.91 24.32
N SER A 122 2.77 -3.40 24.53
CA SER A 122 4.00 -4.16 24.27
C SER A 122 4.08 -5.43 25.16
N PRO A 123 4.31 -6.63 24.59
CA PRO A 123 4.79 -6.89 23.23
C PRO A 123 3.70 -7.17 22.17
N LEU A 124 3.92 -6.66 20.95
CA LEU A 124 3.16 -6.94 19.71
C LEU A 124 3.40 -8.37 19.18
N SER A 125 3.06 -9.38 19.99
CA SER A 125 3.18 -10.80 19.64
C SER A 125 2.11 -11.26 18.64
N ALA A 126 2.35 -12.39 17.98
CA ALA A 126 1.39 -13.09 17.12
C ALA A 126 0.05 -13.33 17.85
N ARG A 127 0.11 -13.76 19.12
CA ARG A 127 -1.07 -13.93 19.97
C ARG A 127 -1.81 -12.62 20.21
N ALA A 128 -1.10 -11.54 20.52
CA ALA A 128 -1.71 -10.23 20.74
C ALA A 128 -2.44 -9.73 19.48
N LEU A 129 -1.81 -9.85 18.30
CA LEU A 129 -2.44 -9.50 17.02
C LEU A 129 -3.70 -10.33 16.75
N ARG A 130 -3.64 -11.64 17.03
CA ARG A 130 -4.76 -12.57 16.89
C ARG A 130 -5.95 -12.23 17.78
N SER A 131 -5.71 -11.66 18.97
CA SER A 131 -6.75 -11.41 19.97
C SER A 131 -7.38 -10.02 19.92
N LEU A 132 -6.83 -9.08 19.13
CA LEU A 132 -7.35 -7.72 19.06
C LEU A 132 -8.82 -7.71 18.61
N THR A 133 -9.66 -7.09 19.43
CA THR A 133 -11.08 -6.90 19.16
C THR A 133 -11.31 -5.65 18.32
N LEU A 134 -12.49 -5.57 17.67
CA LEU A 134 -12.90 -4.38 16.92
C LEU A 134 -12.95 -3.12 17.80
N SER A 135 -13.31 -3.26 19.08
CA SER A 135 -13.35 -2.13 20.03
C SER A 135 -11.95 -1.63 20.38
N GLU A 136 -11.00 -2.54 20.56
CA GLU A 136 -9.59 -2.16 20.80
C GLU A 136 -9.00 -1.50 19.57
N VAL A 137 -9.24 -2.04 18.36
CA VAL A 137 -8.81 -1.42 17.10
C VAL A 137 -9.42 -0.03 16.93
N SER A 138 -10.73 0.13 17.19
CA SER A 138 -11.38 1.43 17.19
C SER A 138 -10.69 2.41 18.14
N SER A 139 -10.38 1.98 19.36
CA SER A 139 -9.70 2.80 20.37
C SER A 139 -8.28 3.18 19.96
N PHE A 140 -7.46 2.23 19.53
CA PHE A 140 -6.06 2.48 19.18
C PHE A 140 -5.92 3.38 17.95
N PHE A 141 -6.71 3.12 16.91
CA PHE A 141 -6.67 3.89 15.66
C PHE A 141 -7.50 5.18 15.72
N GLN A 142 -8.32 5.34 16.77
CA GLN A 142 -9.33 6.40 16.90
C GLN A 142 -10.27 6.47 15.70
N ILE A 143 -10.70 5.31 15.22
CA ILE A 143 -11.72 5.20 14.18
C ILE A 143 -13.05 4.93 14.89
N PRO A 144 -14.02 5.86 14.86
CA PRO A 144 -15.29 5.64 15.54
C PRO A 144 -16.03 4.45 14.92
N LEU A 145 -16.68 3.64 15.75
CA LEU A 145 -17.59 2.58 15.24
C LEU A 145 -19.00 3.11 15.02
N ASN A 146 -19.39 4.15 15.76
CA ASN A 146 -20.66 4.85 15.64
C ASN A 146 -20.43 6.35 15.78
N VAL A 147 -21.33 7.15 15.20
CA VAL A 147 -21.37 8.61 15.30
C VAL A 147 -22.74 9.06 15.79
N GLU A 148 -22.81 10.20 16.45
CA GLU A 148 -24.08 10.83 16.80
C GLU A 148 -24.54 11.75 15.66
N VAL A 149 -25.76 11.53 15.18
CA VAL A 149 -26.40 12.39 14.17
C VAL A 149 -27.75 12.88 14.68
N SER A 150 -28.22 14.04 14.21
CA SER A 150 -29.54 14.55 14.55
C SER A 150 -30.64 13.63 14.03
N HIS A 151 -31.68 13.40 14.82
CA HIS A 151 -32.83 12.61 14.40
C HIS A 151 -33.49 13.26 13.16
N PRO A 152 -33.86 12.49 12.12
CA PRO A 152 -34.32 13.05 10.84
C PRO A 152 -35.53 14.00 10.95
N THR A 153 -36.35 13.87 11.99
CA THR A 153 -37.58 14.65 12.18
C THR A 153 -37.64 15.43 13.50
N ILE A 154 -36.71 15.23 14.44
CA ILE A 154 -36.75 15.85 15.77
C ILE A 154 -35.38 16.44 16.07
N GLU A 155 -35.21 17.73 15.78
CA GLU A 155 -33.92 18.43 15.86
C GLU A 155 -33.28 18.38 17.26
N ALA A 156 -34.09 18.29 18.32
CA ALA A 156 -33.64 18.20 19.71
C ALA A 156 -33.09 16.82 20.13
N ILE A 157 -33.19 15.79 19.28
CA ILE A 157 -32.76 14.42 19.61
C ILE A 157 -31.59 14.03 18.72
N LYS A 158 -30.55 13.44 19.33
CA LYS A 158 -29.49 12.75 18.59
C LYS A 158 -29.68 11.24 18.66
N ILE A 159 -29.37 10.56 17.56
CA ILE A 159 -29.35 9.10 17.46
C ILE A 159 -27.94 8.63 17.11
N SER A 160 -27.65 7.38 17.50
CA SER A 160 -26.39 6.73 17.15
C SER A 160 -26.56 5.96 15.84
N GLU A 161 -25.71 6.26 14.86
CA GLU A 161 -25.61 5.54 13.59
C GLU A 161 -24.20 4.97 13.42
N HIS A 162 -24.03 3.98 12.54
CA HIS A 162 -22.71 3.44 12.23
C HIS A 162 -21.84 4.49 11.53
N SER A 163 -20.59 4.62 11.98
CA SER A 163 -19.60 5.45 11.29
C SER A 163 -19.37 4.93 9.87
N LYS A 164 -19.13 5.84 8.93
CA LYS A 164 -18.76 5.48 7.56
C LYS A 164 -17.37 4.83 7.50
N SER A 165 -16.50 5.16 8.45
CA SER A 165 -15.16 4.55 8.61
C SER A 165 -15.16 3.24 9.37
N ARG A 166 -16.30 2.79 9.94
CA ARG A 166 -16.41 1.51 10.66
C ARG A 166 -15.85 0.34 9.85
N ARG A 167 -16.12 0.32 8.54
CA ARG A 167 -15.66 -0.73 7.64
C ARG A 167 -14.12 -0.83 7.59
N LEU A 168 -13.41 0.29 7.67
CA LEU A 168 -11.95 0.30 7.76
C LEU A 168 -11.46 -0.35 9.06
N ALA A 169 -12.09 -0.04 10.19
CA ALA A 169 -11.75 -0.67 11.48
C ALA A 169 -11.96 -2.20 11.44
N GLU A 170 -13.02 -2.67 10.77
CA GLU A 170 -13.26 -4.10 10.55
C GLU A 170 -12.18 -4.75 9.68
N LEU A 171 -11.75 -4.09 8.59
CA LEU A 171 -10.68 -4.58 7.72
C LEU A 171 -9.33 -4.62 8.45
N ILE A 172 -9.01 -3.61 9.27
CA ILE A 172 -7.80 -3.59 10.11
C ILE A 172 -7.85 -4.74 11.12
N THR A 173 -8.96 -4.89 11.83
CA THR A 173 -9.15 -5.96 12.83
C THR A 173 -8.93 -7.34 12.20
N TRP A 174 -9.58 -7.60 11.06
CA TRP A 174 -9.41 -8.86 10.35
C TRP A 174 -7.96 -9.08 9.91
N THR A 175 -7.31 -8.05 9.34
CA THR A 175 -5.94 -8.14 8.84
C THR A 175 -4.95 -8.50 9.95
N LEU A 176 -5.07 -7.82 11.10
CA LEU A 176 -4.25 -8.12 12.28
C LEU A 176 -4.54 -9.52 12.83
N ASN A 177 -5.81 -9.90 12.95
CA ASN A 177 -6.17 -11.20 13.49
C ASN A 177 -5.72 -12.38 12.60
N ASP A 178 -5.92 -12.28 11.28
CA ASP A 178 -5.45 -13.29 10.31
C ASP A 178 -3.92 -13.39 10.31
N THR A 179 -3.22 -12.25 10.36
CA THR A 179 -1.76 -12.22 10.43
C THR A 179 -1.26 -12.90 11.71
N GLY A 180 -1.83 -12.56 12.88
CA GLY A 180 -1.51 -13.20 14.16
C GLY A 180 -1.73 -14.71 14.15
N ARG A 181 -2.87 -15.17 13.61
CA ARG A 181 -3.16 -16.60 13.45
C ARG A 181 -2.11 -17.30 12.58
N ARG A 182 -1.78 -16.74 11.42
CA ARG A 182 -0.81 -17.34 10.49
C ARG A 182 0.60 -17.38 11.05
N LEU A 183 1.01 -16.34 11.78
CA LEU A 183 2.28 -16.34 12.49
C LEU A 183 2.35 -17.51 13.49
N GLU A 184 1.29 -17.73 14.29
CA GLU A 184 1.23 -18.89 15.19
C GLU A 184 1.25 -20.23 14.45
N GLU A 185 0.52 -20.36 13.33
CA GLU A 185 0.51 -21.56 12.48
C GLU A 185 1.90 -21.88 11.90
N PHE A 186 2.67 -20.85 11.55
CA PHE A 186 4.04 -20.98 11.05
C PHE A 186 5.10 -21.05 12.17
N GLY A 187 4.70 -20.94 13.44
CA GLY A 187 5.61 -21.03 14.59
C GLY A 187 6.39 -19.75 14.92
N PHE A 188 6.01 -18.60 14.36
CA PHE A 188 6.62 -17.30 14.66
C PHE A 188 5.92 -16.59 15.83
N LYS A 189 6.69 -16.03 16.76
CA LYS A 189 6.18 -15.33 17.94
C LYS A 189 5.74 -13.89 17.63
N SER A 190 6.27 -13.28 16.58
CA SER A 190 5.97 -11.91 16.17
C SER A 190 6.13 -11.74 14.67
N PHE A 191 5.63 -10.62 14.12
CA PHE A 191 5.79 -10.36 12.69
C PHE A 191 7.24 -10.01 12.34
N ALA A 192 7.97 -9.37 13.25
CA ALA A 192 9.39 -9.11 13.12
C ALA A 192 10.23 -10.39 13.01
N GLU A 193 9.90 -11.44 13.76
CA GLU A 193 10.57 -12.74 13.64
C GLU A 193 10.39 -13.33 12.24
N PHE A 194 9.16 -13.29 11.70
CA PHE A 194 8.90 -13.67 10.31
C PHE A 194 9.70 -12.80 9.33
N ILE A 195 9.72 -11.48 9.51
CA ILE A 195 10.43 -10.55 8.62
C ILE A 195 11.93 -10.88 8.57
N LEU A 196 12.55 -11.09 9.73
CA LEU A 196 13.97 -11.46 9.84
C LEU A 196 14.26 -12.76 9.13
N GLU A 197 13.42 -13.79 9.31
CA GLU A 197 13.56 -15.08 8.64
C GLU A 197 13.35 -14.96 7.12
N ALA A 198 12.32 -14.23 6.71
CA ALA A 198 11.99 -14.05 5.31
C ALA A 198 13.09 -13.29 4.55
N ALA A 199 13.74 -12.33 5.21
CA ALA A 199 14.79 -11.50 4.62
C ALA A 199 16.17 -12.19 4.56
N LYS A 200 16.36 -13.37 5.16
CA LYS A 200 17.62 -14.12 5.06
C LYS A 200 17.96 -14.46 3.60
N PRO A 201 19.25 -14.41 3.22
CA PRO A 201 19.68 -14.88 1.90
C PRO A 201 19.47 -16.39 1.76
N VAL A 202 19.44 -16.88 0.52
CA VAL A 202 19.23 -18.30 0.22
C VAL A 202 20.45 -19.14 0.65
N SER A 203 21.64 -18.56 0.53
CA SER A 203 22.92 -19.16 0.94
C SER A 203 23.75 -18.12 1.70
N PRO A 204 24.70 -18.54 2.58
CA PRO A 204 25.50 -17.61 3.37
C PRO A 204 26.37 -16.64 2.56
N ASP A 205 26.74 -17.02 1.33
CA ASP A 205 27.61 -16.24 0.44
C ASP A 205 26.83 -15.31 -0.51
N GLU A 206 25.50 -15.37 -0.49
CA GLU A 206 24.62 -14.50 -1.29
C GLU A 206 24.11 -13.31 -0.49
N LYS A 207 23.86 -12.19 -1.19
CA LYS A 207 23.06 -11.11 -0.64
C LYS A 207 21.59 -11.47 -0.61
N SER A 208 20.87 -10.91 0.35
CA SER A 208 19.41 -10.98 0.38
C SER A 208 18.78 -10.42 -0.90
N LYS A 209 17.59 -10.93 -1.22
CA LYS A 209 16.83 -10.52 -2.42
C LYS A 209 15.44 -10.02 -2.03
N ALA A 210 15.12 -8.79 -2.40
CA ALA A 210 13.82 -8.17 -2.24
C ALA A 210 12.74 -8.98 -2.97
N SER A 211 13.02 -9.49 -4.18
CA SER A 211 12.05 -10.32 -4.91
C SER A 211 11.65 -11.59 -4.15
N LYS A 212 12.59 -12.24 -3.46
CA LYS A 212 12.33 -13.42 -2.63
C LYS A 212 11.64 -13.08 -1.33
N PHE A 213 11.97 -11.95 -0.72
CA PHE A 213 11.27 -11.44 0.46
C PHE A 213 9.81 -11.13 0.14
N VAL A 214 9.53 -10.45 -0.98
CA VAL A 214 8.17 -10.19 -1.48
C VAL A 214 7.41 -11.50 -1.72
N GLU A 215 8.02 -12.48 -2.38
CA GLU A 215 7.41 -13.79 -2.60
C GLU A 215 6.99 -14.46 -1.28
N LYS A 216 7.89 -14.50 -0.28
CA LYS A 216 7.60 -15.11 1.03
C LYS A 216 6.45 -14.40 1.74
N LEU A 217 6.39 -13.07 1.72
CA LEU A 217 5.29 -12.30 2.31
C LEU A 217 3.95 -12.61 1.66
N VAL A 218 3.89 -12.60 0.33
CA VAL A 218 2.66 -12.83 -0.45
C VAL A 218 2.14 -14.26 -0.24
N ARG A 219 3.04 -15.25 -0.21
CA ARG A 219 2.65 -16.64 0.06
C ARG A 219 2.15 -16.85 1.49
N ALA A 220 2.75 -16.14 2.46
CA ALA A 220 2.43 -16.31 3.86
C ALA A 220 1.11 -15.63 4.26
N PHE A 221 0.86 -14.39 3.81
CA PHE A 221 -0.25 -13.57 4.32
C PHE A 221 -1.18 -13.04 3.22
N PRO A 222 -2.49 -13.35 3.28
CA PRO A 222 -3.51 -12.83 2.37
C PRO A 222 -3.51 -11.31 2.22
N ALA A 223 -3.21 -10.57 3.27
CA ALA A 223 -3.15 -9.12 3.21
C ALA A 223 -2.08 -8.59 2.22
N PHE A 224 -1.07 -9.37 1.85
CA PHE A 224 -0.08 -8.99 0.83
C PHE A 224 -0.45 -9.47 -0.59
N GLN A 225 -1.52 -10.26 -0.74
CA GLN A 225 -1.95 -10.86 -2.01
C GLN A 225 -2.79 -9.89 -2.85
N ASP A 226 -2.22 -8.72 -3.12
CA ASP A 226 -2.77 -7.72 -4.03
C ASP A 226 -2.68 -8.24 -5.48
N MET A 227 -3.65 -9.10 -5.82
CA MET A 227 -3.81 -9.80 -7.08
C MET A 227 -5.29 -10.06 -7.38
N THR A 228 -5.68 -9.98 -8.65
CA THR A 228 -7.07 -10.24 -9.09
C THR A 228 -7.10 -10.79 -10.52
N LYS A 229 -8.28 -11.16 -11.02
CA LYS A 229 -8.50 -11.39 -12.46
C LYS A 229 -9.18 -10.19 -13.08
N VAL A 230 -8.60 -9.66 -14.15
CA VAL A 230 -9.18 -8.59 -14.98
C VAL A 230 -9.46 -9.19 -16.35
N ASP A 231 -10.74 -9.23 -16.74
CA ASP A 231 -11.18 -9.85 -18.00
C ASP A 231 -10.71 -11.31 -18.16
N GLY A 232 -10.75 -12.07 -17.06
CA GLY A 232 -10.32 -13.47 -17.01
C GLY A 232 -8.82 -13.70 -16.84
N GLU A 233 -8.01 -12.66 -17.03
CA GLU A 233 -6.54 -12.71 -16.99
C GLU A 233 -5.99 -12.26 -15.64
N GLN A 234 -4.94 -12.93 -15.17
CA GLN A 234 -4.34 -12.66 -13.86
C GLN A 234 -3.55 -11.35 -13.87
N VAL A 235 -3.73 -10.54 -12.82
CA VAL A 235 -3.00 -9.29 -12.63
C VAL A 235 -2.46 -9.23 -11.21
N TYR A 236 -1.17 -8.91 -11.08
CA TYR A 236 -0.43 -8.85 -9.83
C TYR A 236 0.11 -7.45 -9.59
N ILE A 237 0.01 -6.93 -8.37
CA ILE A 237 0.60 -5.64 -7.99
C ILE A 237 1.47 -5.77 -6.73
N PHE A 238 1.03 -6.55 -5.74
CA PHE A 238 1.78 -6.82 -4.50
C PHE A 238 2.31 -5.55 -3.80
N LYS A 239 1.55 -4.45 -3.87
CA LYS A 239 2.00 -3.10 -3.49
C LYS A 239 2.61 -3.05 -2.10
N LYS A 240 1.90 -3.57 -1.10
CA LYS A 240 2.35 -3.51 0.30
C LYS A 240 3.57 -4.37 0.58
N ALA A 241 3.75 -5.49 -0.13
CA ALA A 241 4.91 -6.35 0.04
C ALA A 241 6.18 -5.68 -0.52
N GLN A 242 6.07 -5.08 -1.71
CA GLN A 242 7.14 -4.28 -2.31
C GLN A 242 7.46 -3.04 -1.45
N LEU A 243 6.43 -2.38 -0.92
CA LEU A 243 6.59 -1.23 -0.02
C LEU A 243 7.35 -1.60 1.26
N LEU A 244 7.03 -2.75 1.87
CA LEU A 244 7.74 -3.23 3.05
C LEU A 244 9.23 -3.50 2.73
N ALA A 245 9.52 -4.16 1.61
CA ALA A 245 10.89 -4.38 1.17
C ALA A 245 11.66 -3.06 0.98
N ALA A 246 11.05 -2.07 0.31
CA ALA A 246 11.63 -0.76 0.10
C ALA A 246 11.87 0.01 1.40
N ASN A 247 10.92 0.00 2.34
CA ASN A 247 11.07 0.67 3.63
C ASN A 247 12.19 0.04 4.45
N LEU A 248 12.24 -1.30 4.53
CA LEU A 248 13.29 -2.01 5.24
C LEU A 248 14.68 -1.75 4.63
N TYR A 249 14.79 -1.74 3.31
CA TYR A 249 16.04 -1.37 2.64
C TYR A 249 16.46 0.05 3.02
N ARG A 250 15.62 1.07 2.78
CA ARG A 250 15.96 2.48 3.07
C ARG A 250 16.36 2.70 4.53
N HIS A 251 15.69 2.00 5.45
CA HIS A 251 15.91 2.18 6.87
C HIS A 251 17.11 1.38 7.41
N PHE A 252 17.36 0.17 6.88
CA PHE A 252 18.31 -0.77 7.48
C PHE A 252 19.46 -1.24 6.57
N HIS A 253 19.52 -0.87 5.29
CA HIS A 253 20.56 -1.40 4.38
C HIS A 253 21.99 -1.08 4.83
N SER A 254 22.17 0.01 5.57
CA SER A 254 23.47 0.42 6.16
C SER A 254 23.57 0.11 7.66
N ASN A 255 22.65 -0.69 8.22
CA ASN A 255 22.62 -1.00 9.65
C ASN A 255 23.71 -2.03 10.02
N THR A 256 24.33 -1.85 11.19
CA THR A 256 25.40 -2.73 11.69
C THR A 256 24.90 -3.98 12.41
N GLN A 257 23.62 -4.03 12.81
CA GLN A 257 23.03 -5.15 13.56
C GLN A 257 22.59 -6.31 12.65
N THR A 258 22.26 -6.03 11.39
CA THR A 258 21.91 -7.05 10.39
C THR A 258 22.15 -6.53 8.97
N ASN A 259 22.62 -7.42 8.09
CA ASN A 259 22.75 -7.17 6.65
C ASN A 259 21.61 -7.81 5.83
N ASN A 260 20.60 -8.42 6.47
CA ASN A 260 19.52 -9.12 5.78
C ASN A 260 18.63 -8.18 4.93
N PHE A 261 18.71 -6.88 5.15
CA PHE A 261 17.94 -5.87 4.42
C PHE A 261 18.76 -5.12 3.35
N ASP A 262 20.03 -5.48 3.13
CA ASP A 262 20.83 -5.02 1.99
C ASP A 262 20.49 -5.84 0.74
N PHE A 263 19.27 -5.62 0.23
CA PHE A 263 18.73 -6.34 -0.91
C PHE A 263 19.47 -6.00 -2.20
N SER A 264 20.07 -7.01 -2.83
CA SER A 264 20.86 -6.86 -4.06
C SER A 264 20.06 -6.49 -5.31
N ASP A 265 18.79 -6.88 -5.35
CA ASP A 265 17.84 -6.65 -6.44
C ASP A 265 16.77 -5.60 -6.04
N ILE A 266 17.09 -4.71 -5.10
CA ILE A 266 16.14 -3.68 -4.66
C ILE A 266 15.70 -2.76 -5.80
N SER A 267 16.60 -2.48 -6.76
CA SER A 267 16.33 -1.69 -7.96
C SER A 267 15.31 -2.34 -8.89
N ASP A 268 15.06 -3.64 -8.72
CA ASP A 268 14.12 -4.39 -9.54
C ASP A 268 12.69 -4.24 -9.02
N LEU A 269 12.43 -3.65 -7.85
CA LEU A 269 11.06 -3.38 -7.40
C LEU A 269 10.33 -2.43 -8.36
N THR A 270 9.01 -2.59 -8.49
CA THR A 270 8.17 -1.65 -9.25
C THR A 270 7.69 -0.53 -8.34
N VAL A 271 7.08 0.50 -8.93
CA VAL A 271 6.33 1.49 -8.13
C VAL A 271 5.24 0.81 -7.30
N CYS A 272 5.03 1.30 -6.08
CA CYS A 272 4.04 0.82 -5.12
C CYS A 272 2.68 1.45 -5.41
N ALA A 273 2.15 1.19 -6.61
CA ALA A 273 0.96 1.84 -7.16
C ALA A 273 -0.25 1.73 -6.23
N ASP A 274 -0.65 2.85 -5.62
CA ASP A 274 -1.94 3.00 -4.95
C ASP A 274 -2.99 3.56 -5.93
N ASN A 275 -4.23 3.75 -5.46
CA ASN A 275 -5.27 4.36 -6.29
C ASN A 275 -4.96 5.82 -6.63
N ASP A 276 -4.25 6.52 -5.75
CA ASP A 276 -4.05 7.96 -5.80
C ASP A 276 -3.04 8.38 -6.88
N MET A 277 -2.05 7.53 -7.17
CA MET A 277 -1.02 7.79 -8.20
C MET A 277 -1.63 7.90 -9.60
N SER A 278 -2.73 7.19 -9.87
CA SER A 278 -3.41 7.24 -11.16
C SER A 278 -3.96 8.64 -11.49
N THR A 279 -4.47 9.36 -10.48
CA THR A 279 -4.88 10.77 -10.61
C THR A 279 -3.73 11.66 -11.07
N ILE A 280 -2.53 11.44 -10.53
CA ILE A 280 -1.36 12.29 -10.83
C ILE A 280 -0.89 12.05 -12.27
N LEU A 281 -0.75 10.79 -12.68
CA LEU A 281 -0.37 10.47 -14.05
C LEU A 281 -1.42 10.93 -15.07
N TYR A 282 -2.71 10.82 -14.74
CA TYR A 282 -3.78 11.32 -15.59
C TYR A 282 -3.76 12.86 -15.69
N HIS A 283 -3.53 13.56 -14.58
CA HIS A 283 -3.42 15.02 -14.57
C HIS A 283 -2.28 15.53 -15.46
N PHE A 284 -1.12 14.86 -15.42
CA PHE A 284 0.00 15.15 -16.32
C PHE A 284 -0.19 14.61 -17.73
N LYS A 285 -1.37 14.05 -18.07
CA LYS A 285 -1.70 13.47 -19.37
C LYS A 285 -0.79 12.32 -19.81
N ILE A 286 -0.06 11.71 -18.86
CA ILE A 286 0.83 10.57 -19.09
C ILE A 286 0.01 9.33 -19.42
N ILE A 287 -1.11 9.14 -18.72
CA ILE A 287 -2.09 8.10 -19.05
C ILE A 287 -3.38 8.73 -19.58
N ASN A 288 -3.93 8.15 -20.63
CA ASN A 288 -5.26 8.48 -21.15
C ASN A 288 -6.17 7.28 -20.96
N VAL A 289 -7.28 7.48 -20.25
CA VAL A 289 -8.18 6.40 -19.86
C VAL A 289 -9.50 6.46 -20.63
N THR A 290 -10.25 5.35 -20.60
CA THR A 290 -11.60 5.29 -21.18
C THR A 290 -12.58 6.19 -20.41
N PRO A 291 -13.73 6.58 -21.00
CA PRO A 291 -14.75 7.38 -20.31
C PRO A 291 -15.22 6.77 -18.98
N LEU A 292 -15.34 5.44 -18.95
CA LEU A 292 -15.69 4.70 -17.73
C LEU A 292 -14.67 4.92 -16.62
N LEU A 293 -13.37 4.76 -16.91
CA LEU A 293 -12.33 4.91 -15.89
C LEU A 293 -12.11 6.37 -15.49
N LYS A 294 -12.40 7.31 -16.40
CA LYS A 294 -12.31 8.75 -16.12
C LYS A 294 -13.24 9.18 -14.98
N GLN A 295 -14.46 8.65 -14.91
CA GLN A 295 -15.42 9.02 -13.87
C GLN A 295 -14.86 8.78 -12.45
N TYR A 296 -14.08 7.71 -12.27
CA TYR A 296 -13.43 7.40 -11.00
C TYR A 296 -12.29 8.37 -10.66
N LEU A 297 -11.54 8.82 -11.67
CA LEU A 297 -10.53 9.87 -11.52
C LEU A 297 -11.15 11.24 -11.23
N ASP A 298 -12.41 11.46 -11.64
CA ASP A 298 -13.19 12.66 -11.28
C ASP A 298 -13.78 12.58 -9.86
N GLY A 299 -13.64 11.44 -9.17
CA GLY A 299 -14.04 11.26 -7.76
C GLY A 299 -15.26 10.36 -7.54
N GLU A 300 -15.79 9.72 -8.59
CA GLU A 300 -16.80 8.69 -8.40
C GLU A 300 -16.23 7.43 -7.74
N GLU A 301 -17.08 6.71 -7.01
CA GLU A 301 -16.68 5.48 -6.35
C GLU A 301 -16.53 4.34 -7.36
N ILE A 302 -15.38 3.67 -7.29
CA ILE A 302 -15.13 2.45 -8.05
C ILE A 302 -16.06 1.36 -7.55
N THR A 303 -16.75 0.71 -8.48
CA THR A 303 -17.76 -0.31 -8.17
C THR A 303 -17.19 -1.73 -8.08
N ASN A 304 -15.99 -1.96 -8.61
CA ASN A 304 -15.38 -3.29 -8.65
C ASN A 304 -13.84 -3.23 -8.59
N ILE A 305 -13.22 -4.28 -8.06
CA ILE A 305 -11.76 -4.36 -7.92
C ILE A 305 -11.02 -4.33 -9.26
N GLN A 306 -11.64 -4.82 -10.35
CA GLN A 306 -10.97 -4.90 -11.65
C GLN A 306 -10.64 -3.51 -12.18
N ASP A 307 -11.57 -2.55 -12.10
CA ASP A 307 -11.34 -1.16 -12.52
C ASP A 307 -10.25 -0.45 -11.68
N ALA A 308 -10.23 -0.70 -10.36
CA ALA A 308 -9.13 -0.22 -9.51
C ALA A 308 -7.80 -0.83 -9.96
N THR A 309 -7.78 -2.12 -10.26
CA THR A 309 -6.59 -2.81 -10.77
C THR A 309 -6.16 -2.29 -12.14
N ARG A 310 -7.07 -1.94 -13.06
CA ARG A 310 -6.74 -1.37 -14.37
C ARG A 310 -5.98 -0.06 -14.24
N LEU A 311 -6.46 0.85 -13.40
CA LEU A 311 -5.81 2.14 -13.14
C LEU A 311 -4.43 1.96 -12.51
N ARG A 312 -4.32 1.08 -11.51
CA ARG A 312 -3.05 0.81 -10.82
C ARG A 312 -2.03 0.08 -11.69
N ALA A 313 -2.48 -0.86 -12.53
CA ALA A 313 -1.64 -1.53 -13.53
C ALA A 313 -1.07 -0.54 -14.55
N ALA A 314 -1.89 0.44 -14.98
CA ALA A 314 -1.41 1.50 -15.86
C ALA A 314 -0.34 2.38 -15.19
N VAL A 315 -0.46 2.66 -13.88
CA VAL A 315 0.57 3.37 -13.12
C VAL A 315 1.89 2.60 -13.10
N VAL A 316 1.84 1.29 -12.84
CA VAL A 316 3.04 0.44 -12.83
C VAL A 316 3.78 0.52 -14.15
N ASP A 317 3.08 0.27 -15.26
CA ASP A 317 3.71 0.23 -16.59
C ASP A 317 4.13 1.62 -17.08
N ALA A 318 3.35 2.68 -16.83
CA ALA A 318 3.75 4.04 -17.18
C ALA A 318 5.02 4.50 -16.46
N CYS A 319 5.19 4.17 -15.19
CA CYS A 319 6.40 4.51 -14.43
C CYS A 319 7.66 3.79 -14.94
N GLU A 320 7.52 2.54 -15.42
CA GLU A 320 8.63 1.82 -16.09
C GLU A 320 9.08 2.58 -17.35
N ILE A 321 8.12 3.08 -18.15
CA ILE A 321 8.41 3.86 -19.36
C ILE A 321 9.02 5.22 -18.99
N ILE A 322 8.51 5.92 -17.98
CA ILE A 322 9.08 7.19 -17.49
C ILE A 322 10.56 7.01 -17.13
N VAL A 323 10.90 5.98 -16.35
CA VAL A 323 12.28 5.74 -15.92
C VAL A 323 13.17 5.35 -17.11
N SER A 324 12.67 4.55 -18.06
CA SER A 324 13.42 4.25 -19.29
C SER A 324 13.75 5.51 -20.06
N ARG A 325 12.75 6.37 -20.30
CA ARG A 325 12.91 7.64 -21.05
C ARG A 325 13.80 8.63 -20.30
N ALA A 326 13.70 8.69 -18.98
CA ALA A 326 14.55 9.52 -18.14
C ALA A 326 16.04 9.15 -18.35
N LYS A 327 16.37 7.85 -18.29
CA LYS A 327 17.74 7.37 -18.53
C LYS A 327 18.23 7.68 -19.94
N GLU A 328 17.39 7.47 -20.96
CA GLU A 328 17.71 7.83 -22.35
C GLU A 328 17.99 9.34 -22.53
N SER A 329 17.30 10.19 -21.76
CA SER A 329 17.51 11.64 -21.74
C SER A 329 18.66 12.10 -20.84
N GLY A 330 19.42 11.18 -20.23
CA GLY A 330 20.55 11.47 -19.34
C GLY A 330 20.19 11.72 -17.87
N ARG A 331 18.91 11.63 -17.49
CA ARG A 331 18.39 11.78 -16.12
C ARG A 331 18.50 10.46 -15.33
N ASN A 332 19.73 9.97 -15.18
CA ASN A 332 20.02 8.67 -14.55
C ASN A 332 19.68 8.61 -13.04
N GLU A 333 19.49 9.75 -12.40
CA GLU A 333 19.08 9.85 -11.00
C GLU A 333 17.62 9.48 -10.75
N ILE A 334 16.78 9.39 -11.79
CA ILE A 334 15.37 9.02 -11.66
C ILE A 334 15.26 7.49 -11.64
N SER A 335 15.14 6.91 -10.45
CA SER A 335 14.84 5.49 -10.25
C SER A 335 13.33 5.25 -10.03
N LEU A 336 12.86 4.00 -10.17
CA LEU A 336 11.46 3.66 -9.88
C LEU A 336 11.07 3.95 -8.42
N MET A 337 11.97 3.66 -7.48
CA MET A 337 11.74 3.91 -6.06
C MET A 337 11.67 5.42 -5.75
N ASP A 338 12.53 6.21 -6.35
CA ASP A 338 12.56 7.67 -6.15
C ASP A 338 11.36 8.33 -6.82
N LEU A 339 11.02 7.88 -8.04
CA LEU A 339 9.83 8.32 -8.76
C LEU A 339 8.54 7.98 -7.99
N ASN A 340 8.48 6.80 -7.36
CA ASN A 340 7.36 6.41 -6.50
C ASN A 340 7.12 7.41 -5.37
N GLU A 341 8.16 7.73 -4.60
CA GLU A 341 8.06 8.69 -3.48
C GLU A 341 7.74 10.10 -3.98
N TYR A 342 8.38 10.52 -5.08
CA TYR A 342 8.16 11.80 -5.71
C TYR A 342 6.70 12.00 -6.12
N ILE A 343 6.13 11.08 -6.91
CA ILE A 343 4.73 11.16 -7.36
C ILE A 343 3.78 11.16 -6.16
N TRP A 344 4.02 10.28 -5.18
CA TRP A 344 3.16 10.20 -4.00
C TRP A 344 3.18 11.48 -3.15
N ARG A 345 4.35 12.10 -2.97
CA ARG A 345 4.50 13.34 -2.21
C ARG A 345 3.96 14.56 -2.96
N ILE A 346 4.19 14.66 -4.27
CA ILE A 346 3.57 15.69 -5.10
C ILE A 346 2.05 15.59 -5.06
N GLY A 347 1.51 14.37 -5.07
CA GLY A 347 0.08 14.17 -4.92
C GLY A 347 -0.48 14.72 -3.61
N LYS A 348 0.36 15.12 -2.64
CA LYS A 348 -0.04 15.77 -1.39
C LYS A 348 0.20 17.28 -1.38
N ASP A 349 0.74 17.89 -2.43
CA ASP A 349 0.78 19.34 -2.54
C ASP A 349 -0.65 19.89 -2.71
N GLU A 350 -0.90 21.10 -2.20
CA GLU A 350 -2.24 21.72 -2.18
C GLU A 350 -2.87 21.83 -3.58
N ASN A 351 -2.04 22.00 -4.61
CA ASN A 351 -2.50 22.08 -5.99
C ASN A 351 -3.12 20.76 -6.48
N PHE A 352 -2.56 19.63 -6.06
CA PHE A 352 -3.02 18.29 -6.48
C PHE A 352 -4.00 17.66 -5.47
N ARG A 353 -4.08 18.16 -4.24
CA ARG A 353 -5.07 17.70 -3.25
C ARG A 353 -6.52 17.95 -3.68
N LYS A 354 -6.76 18.96 -4.51
CA LYS A 354 -8.09 19.33 -5.02
C LYS A 354 -8.59 18.43 -6.16
N LEU A 355 -7.71 17.61 -6.75
CA LEU A 355 -8.07 16.69 -7.82
C LEU A 355 -8.95 15.56 -7.28
N GLY A 356 -9.88 15.10 -8.13
CA GLY A 356 -10.65 13.89 -7.89
C GLY A 356 -9.74 12.67 -7.74
N ARG A 357 -10.18 11.68 -6.95
CA ARG A 357 -9.38 10.48 -6.67
C ARG A 357 -10.25 9.24 -6.71
N PRO A 358 -9.75 8.12 -7.25
CA PRO A 358 -10.52 6.90 -7.27
C PRO A 358 -10.75 6.36 -5.85
N ILE A 359 -12.02 6.19 -5.50
CA ILE A 359 -12.45 5.70 -4.20
C ILE A 359 -12.82 4.22 -4.32
N PHE A 360 -12.14 3.34 -3.59
CA PHE A 360 -12.53 1.94 -3.44
C PHE A 360 -12.33 1.52 -1.98
N ARG A 361 -13.42 1.20 -1.28
CA ARG A 361 -13.42 0.99 0.19
C ARG A 361 -13.26 -0.48 0.59
N ASP A 362 -13.80 -1.40 -0.19
CA ASP A 362 -13.83 -2.83 0.16
C ASP A 362 -12.54 -3.56 -0.27
N THR A 363 -11.40 -3.09 0.24
CA THR A 363 -10.10 -3.72 0.01
C THR A 363 -9.17 -3.58 1.20
N MET A 364 -8.32 -4.58 1.38
CA MET A 364 -7.19 -4.55 2.31
C MET A 364 -5.85 -4.34 1.59
N PHE A 365 -5.85 -4.09 0.28
CA PHE A 365 -4.64 -4.10 -0.55
C PHE A 365 -4.00 -2.72 -0.76
N PHE A 366 -4.78 -1.62 -0.74
CA PHE A 366 -4.29 -0.27 -1.07
C PHE A 366 -5.10 0.89 -0.45
#